data_AF-A0A9P6WRV4-F1
#
_entry.id   AF-A0A9P6WRV4-F1
#
_cell.length_a   1.000
_cell.length_b   1.000
_cell.length_c   1.000
_cell.angle_alpha   90.00
_cell.angle_beta   90.00
_cell.angle_gamma   90.00
#
_symmetry.space_group_name_H-M   'P 1'
#
loop_
_entity.id
_entity.type
_entity.pdbx_description
1 polymer ?
#
loop_
_entity_poly.entity_id
_entity_poly.type
_entity_poly.pdbx_seq_one_letter_code
_entity_poly.pdbx_strand_id
1 'polypeptide(L)'
;MTHLATPHMVTQRQGRVINMSAVAGKAYCDIVAAHYAATKAGLIGLTRPWAAELGEYDVTVNALAPGRISTPLLKSVPKAINDAVAQVTALRRPGSSPAKCWTWPVGG
;
A
#
# COMPACT_ATOMS: atom_id res chain seq x y z
N MET A 1 9.85 -6.05 -11.03
CA MET A 1 9.63 -7.26 -10.21
C MET A 1 8.33 -7.96 -10.58
N THR A 2 7.16 -7.29 -10.58
CA THR A 2 5.89 -7.93 -10.97
C THR A 2 5.96 -8.59 -12.33
N HIS A 3 6.44 -7.90 -13.36
CA HIS A 3 6.62 -8.46 -14.72
C HIS A 3 7.50 -9.73 -14.79
N LEU A 4 8.45 -9.90 -13.87
CA LEU A 4 9.31 -11.10 -13.84
C LEU A 4 8.64 -12.26 -13.08
N ALA A 5 7.79 -11.96 -12.10
CA ALA A 5 7.09 -12.96 -11.31
C ALA A 5 5.80 -13.45 -11.99
N THR A 6 5.15 -12.59 -12.79
CA THR A 6 3.89 -12.89 -13.46
C THR A 6 3.92 -14.19 -14.30
N PRO A 7 4.93 -14.46 -15.15
CA PRO A 7 4.96 -15.69 -15.94
C PRO A 7 4.94 -16.97 -15.07
N HIS A 8 5.62 -16.96 -13.93
CA HIS A 8 5.63 -18.08 -13.00
C HIS A 8 4.28 -18.26 -12.31
N MET A 9 3.64 -17.17 -11.87
CA MET A 9 2.31 -17.20 -11.24
C MET A 9 1.23 -17.70 -12.20
N VAL A 10 1.31 -17.28 -13.47
CA VAL A 10 0.41 -17.73 -14.55
C VAL A 10 0.60 -19.21 -14.84
N THR A 11 1.85 -19.67 -14.96
CA THR A 11 2.17 -21.09 -15.19
C THR A 11 1.66 -21.97 -14.05
N GLN A 12 1.81 -21.51 -12.81
CA GLN A 12 1.37 -22.23 -11.62
C GLN A 12 -0.13 -22.09 -11.33
N ARG A 13 -0.83 -21.20 -12.06
CA ARG A 13 -2.22 -20.79 -11.81
C ARG A 13 -2.47 -20.46 -10.34
N GLN A 14 -1.53 -19.74 -9.73
CA GLN A 14 -1.60 -19.34 -8.33
C GLN A 14 -0.68 -18.14 -8.11
N GLY A 15 -1.22 -17.05 -7.54
CA GLY A 15 -0.38 -15.90 -7.21
C GLY A 15 -1.12 -14.79 -6.50
N ARG A 16 -0.40 -14.02 -5.68
CA ARG A 16 -0.95 -12.85 -4.98
C ARG A 16 0.05 -11.70 -5.10
N VAL A 17 -0.36 -10.61 -5.75
CA VAL A 17 0.45 -9.40 -5.91
C VAL A 17 -0.16 -8.28 -5.05
N ILE A 18 0.65 -7.69 -4.18
CA ILE A 18 0.22 -6.60 -3.29
C ILE A 18 1.10 -5.37 -3.55
N ASN A 19 0.48 -4.32 -4.10
CA ASN A 19 1.12 -3.04 -4.37
C ASN A 19 0.95 -2.09 -3.16
N MET A 20 2.05 -1.47 -2.73
CA MET A 20 2.04 -0.50 -1.63
C MET A 20 1.87 0.93 -2.15
N SER A 21 0.62 1.38 -2.21
CA SER A 21 0.21 2.75 -2.53
C SER A 21 0.17 3.65 -1.27
N ALA A 22 -0.58 4.76 -1.29
CA ALA A 22 -0.80 5.69 -0.19
C ALA A 22 -2.12 6.45 -0.39
N VAL A 23 -2.71 6.98 0.70
CA VAL A 23 -3.90 7.87 0.61
C VAL A 23 -3.62 9.11 -0.26
N ALA A 24 -2.37 9.59 -0.29
CA ALA A 24 -1.93 10.68 -1.16
C ALA A 24 -2.04 10.36 -2.67
N GLY A 25 -2.19 9.09 -3.06
CA GLY A 25 -2.49 8.68 -4.44
C GLY A 25 -3.98 8.64 -4.76
N LYS A 26 -4.85 8.84 -3.77
CA LYS A 26 -6.33 8.85 -3.91
C LYS A 26 -6.93 10.24 -3.72
N ALA A 27 -6.35 11.04 -2.84
CA ALA A 27 -6.84 12.36 -2.48
C ALA A 27 -5.68 13.34 -2.30
N TYR A 28 -5.98 14.64 -2.40
CA TYR A 28 -5.02 15.70 -2.13
C TYR A 28 -4.45 15.58 -0.71
N CYS A 29 -3.14 15.81 -0.59
CA CYS A 29 -2.42 15.76 0.67
C CYS A 29 -1.38 16.89 0.65
N ASP A 30 -1.57 17.88 1.50
CA ASP A 30 -0.79 19.12 1.65
C ASP A 30 0.70 18.90 1.96
N ILE A 31 0.99 17.78 2.61
CA ILE A 31 2.31 17.35 3.10
C ILE A 31 3.10 16.49 2.11
N VAL A 32 2.53 16.11 0.97
CA VAL A 32 3.15 15.19 0.01
C VAL A 32 3.43 15.89 -1.31
N ALA A 33 4.66 15.74 -1.79
CA ALA A 33 5.04 16.30 -3.07
C ALA A 33 4.34 15.61 -4.26
N ALA A 34 4.05 16.37 -5.31
CA ALA A 34 3.28 15.92 -6.47
C ALA A 34 3.82 14.64 -7.12
N HIS A 35 5.15 14.47 -7.18
CA HIS A 35 5.78 13.27 -7.75
C HIS A 35 5.46 12.00 -6.95
N TYR A 36 5.40 12.10 -5.61
CA TYR A 36 5.04 10.97 -4.76
C TYR A 36 3.55 10.63 -4.93
N ALA A 37 2.68 11.65 -4.93
CA ALA A 37 1.25 11.47 -5.18
C ALA A 37 0.99 10.79 -6.54
N ALA A 38 1.64 11.27 -7.61
CA ALA A 38 1.55 10.70 -8.95
C ALA A 38 2.02 9.24 -8.99
N THR A 39 3.17 8.93 -8.37
CA THR A 39 3.70 7.57 -8.31
C THR A 39 2.73 6.62 -7.59
N LYS A 40 2.17 7.04 -6.45
CA LYS A 40 1.25 6.22 -5.66
C LYS A 40 -0.12 6.08 -6.31
N ALA A 41 -0.59 7.11 -7.01
CA ALA A 41 -1.77 7.03 -7.87
C ALA A 41 -1.55 6.04 -9.03
N GLY A 42 -0.37 6.06 -9.65
CA GLY A 42 0.03 5.13 -10.70
C GLY A 42 -0.07 3.66 -10.26
N LEU A 43 0.36 3.33 -9.03
CA LEU A 43 0.20 1.97 -8.49
C LEU A 43 -1.27 1.53 -8.39
N ILE A 44 -2.18 2.45 -8.04
CA ILE A 44 -3.63 2.16 -8.00
C ILE A 44 -4.16 1.97 -9.41
N GLY A 45 -3.73 2.82 -10.34
CA GLY A 45 -4.06 2.72 -11.77
C GLY A 45 -3.64 1.38 -12.36
N LEU A 46 -2.41 0.92 -12.11
CA LEU A 46 -1.85 -0.34 -12.61
C LEU A 46 -2.50 -1.59 -12.01
N THR A 47 -2.97 -1.51 -10.77
CA THR A 47 -3.54 -2.66 -10.07
C THR A 47 -4.82 -3.18 -10.74
N ARG A 48 -5.66 -2.29 -11.27
CA ARG A 48 -6.93 -2.66 -11.89
C ARG A 48 -6.80 -3.48 -13.18
N PRO A 49 -6.04 -3.02 -14.21
CA PRO A 49 -5.86 -3.80 -15.43
C PRO A 49 -5.14 -5.13 -15.15
N TRP A 50 -4.10 -5.13 -14.29
CA TRP A 50 -3.43 -6.38 -13.94
C TRP A 50 -4.32 -7.38 -13.18
N ALA A 51 -5.22 -6.91 -12.32
CA ALA A 51 -6.19 -7.79 -11.67
C ALA A 51 -7.14 -8.42 -12.69
N ALA A 52 -7.56 -7.66 -13.72
CA ALA A 52 -8.42 -8.16 -14.79
C ALA A 52 -7.70 -9.15 -15.71
N GLU A 53 -6.46 -8.84 -16.11
CA GLU A 53 -5.64 -9.68 -16.99
C GLU A 53 -5.20 -10.98 -16.33
N LEU A 54 -4.88 -10.94 -15.03
CA LEU A 54 -4.30 -12.10 -14.33
C LEU A 54 -5.34 -12.93 -13.57
N GLY A 55 -6.56 -12.42 -13.43
CA GLY A 55 -7.63 -13.07 -12.66
C GLY A 55 -8.03 -14.44 -13.21
N GLU A 56 -7.96 -14.65 -14.53
CA GLU A 56 -8.27 -15.95 -15.15
C GLU A 56 -7.30 -17.08 -14.74
N TYR A 57 -6.12 -16.71 -14.21
CA TYR A 57 -5.08 -17.64 -13.76
C TYR A 57 -5.04 -17.81 -12.24
N ASP A 58 -6.11 -17.47 -11.51
CA ASP A 58 -6.14 -17.42 -10.03
C ASP A 58 -4.98 -16.58 -9.45
N VAL A 59 -4.70 -15.45 -10.09
CA VAL A 59 -3.74 -14.45 -9.61
C VAL A 59 -4.51 -13.19 -9.21
N THR A 60 -4.49 -12.83 -7.93
CA THR A 60 -5.12 -11.59 -7.46
C THR A 60 -4.09 -10.47 -7.37
N VAL A 61 -4.46 -9.27 -7.81
CA VAL A 61 -3.63 -8.07 -7.70
C VAL A 61 -4.38 -7.01 -6.91
N ASN A 62 -3.81 -6.55 -5.80
CA ASN A 62 -4.43 -5.58 -4.91
C ASN A 62 -3.47 -4.43 -4.56
N ALA A 63 -4.01 -3.24 -4.33
CA ALA A 63 -3.26 -2.08 -3.86
C ALA A 63 -3.72 -1.68 -2.46
N LEU A 64 -2.78 -1.68 -1.52
CA LEU A 64 -3.00 -1.12 -0.20
C LEU A 64 -2.62 0.35 -0.22
N ALA A 65 -3.50 1.24 0.27
CA ALA A 65 -3.27 2.67 0.34
C ALA A 65 -3.31 3.15 1.80
N PRO A 66 -2.22 2.98 2.57
CA PRO A 66 -2.17 3.41 3.96
C PRO A 66 -2.25 4.93 4.10
N GLY A 67 -2.89 5.37 5.19
CA GLY A 67 -2.78 6.72 5.73
C GLY A 67 -1.53 6.86 6.61
N ARG A 68 -1.59 7.72 7.63
CA ARG A 68 -0.48 7.87 8.59
C ARG A 68 -0.34 6.60 9.45
N ILE A 69 0.74 5.85 9.24
CA ILE A 69 1.09 4.68 10.06
C ILE A 69 2.22 5.08 11.02
N SER A 70 2.14 4.63 12.28
CA SER A 70 3.13 4.87 13.33
C SER A 70 4.46 4.15 13.03
N THR A 71 5.24 4.70 12.12
CA THR A 71 6.59 4.25 11.74
C THR A 71 7.64 5.27 12.19
N PRO A 72 8.95 4.94 12.17
CA PRO A 72 10.00 5.91 12.46
C PRO A 72 9.93 7.17 11.59
N LEU A 73 9.51 7.05 10.33
CA LEU A 73 9.25 8.17 9.42
C LEU A 73 8.19 9.14 9.95
N LEU A 74 7.18 8.64 10.68
CA LEU A 74 6.17 9.51 11.26
C LEU A 74 6.75 10.36 12.41
N LYS A 75 7.78 9.85 13.11
CA LYS A 75 8.45 10.55 14.22
C LYS A 75 9.34 11.71 13.75
N SER A 76 9.80 11.69 12.49
CA SER A 76 10.57 12.80 11.91
C SER A 76 9.69 13.95 11.40
N VAL A 77 8.36 13.78 11.39
CA VAL A 77 7.40 14.84 11.04
C VAL A 77 7.00 15.59 12.32
N PRO A 78 6.92 16.94 12.30
CA PRO A 78 6.48 17.72 13.46
C PRO A 78 5.16 17.21 14.05
N LYS A 79 5.12 17.10 15.38
CA LYS A 79 3.97 16.56 16.14
C LYS A 79 2.66 17.28 15.79
N ALA A 80 2.69 18.60 15.64
CA ALA A 80 1.51 19.40 15.28
C ALA A 80 0.85 18.95 13.96
N ILE A 81 1.64 18.58 12.96
CA ILE A 81 1.13 18.09 11.66
C ILE A 81 0.52 16.69 11.84
N ASN A 82 1.18 15.82 12.61
CA ASN A 82 0.66 14.48 12.89
C ASN A 82 -0.66 14.53 13.68
N ASP A 83 -0.75 15.44 14.65
CA ASP A 83 -1.94 15.65 15.47
C ASP A 83 -3.10 16.22 14.62
N ALA A 84 -2.82 17.18 13.74
CA ALA A 84 -3.82 17.74 12.83
C ALA A 84 -4.42 16.65 11.90
N VAL A 85 -3.56 15.79 11.34
CA VAL A 85 -4.03 14.66 10.52
C VAL A 85 -4.80 13.63 11.34
N ALA A 86 -4.41 13.39 12.60
CA ALA A 86 -5.17 12.54 13.50
C ALA A 86 -6.58 13.09 13.75
N GLN A 87 -6.74 14.41 13.96
CA GLN A 87 -8.05 15.03 14.23
C GLN A 87 -9.06 14.84 13.09
N VAL A 88 -8.61 14.94 11.84
CA VAL A 88 -9.47 14.74 10.65
C VAL A 88 -9.65 13.27 10.28
N THR A 89 -8.87 12.36 10.88
CA THR A 89 -9.03 10.92 10.69
C THR A 89 -10.19 10.44 11.56
N ALA A 90 -11.14 9.68 11.00
CA ALA A 90 -12.32 9.21 11.73
C ALA A 90 -12.01 8.47 13.04
N LEU A 91 -10.92 7.68 13.06
CA LEU A 91 -10.46 6.94 14.24
C LEU A 91 -9.64 7.78 15.24
N ARG A 92 -9.35 9.05 14.91
CA ARG A 92 -8.60 10.00 15.74
C ARG A 92 -7.23 9.52 16.25
N ARG A 93 -6.63 8.57 15.52
CA ARG A 93 -5.31 8.01 15.83
C ARG A 93 -4.59 7.59 14.55
N PRO A 94 -3.24 7.60 14.55
CA PRO A 94 -2.47 6.94 13.51
C PRO A 94 -2.77 5.43 13.43
N GLY A 95 -2.62 4.87 12.25
CA GLY A 95 -2.62 3.42 12.07
C GLY A 95 -1.43 2.79 12.78
N SER A 96 -1.65 1.64 13.39
CA SER A 96 -0.62 0.83 14.02
C SER A 96 -0.24 -0.30 13.07
N SER A 97 1.06 -0.49 12.81
CA SER A 97 1.52 -1.77 12.27
C SER A 97 1.49 -2.79 13.41
N PRO A 98 0.78 -3.92 13.30
CA PRO A 98 0.89 -4.97 14.30
C PRO A 98 2.30 -5.54 14.23
N ALA A 99 3.06 -5.44 15.32
CA ALA A 99 4.42 -5.99 15.41
C ALA A 99 4.48 -7.51 15.10
N LYS A 100 3.35 -8.22 15.26
CA LYS A 100 3.23 -9.68 15.04
C LYS A 100 2.80 -10.12 13.64
N CYS A 101 2.33 -9.23 12.75
CA CYS A 101 1.82 -9.67 11.44
C CYS A 101 2.93 -9.95 10.41
N TRP A 102 4.16 -9.54 10.67
CA TRP A 102 5.29 -9.71 9.75
C TRP A 102 6.19 -10.90 10.09
N THR A 103 5.99 -11.54 11.24
CA THR A 103 6.64 -12.82 11.53
C THR A 103 5.85 -13.92 10.84
N TRP A 104 6.19 -14.19 9.59
CA TRP A 104 5.85 -15.46 8.97
C TRP A 104 6.42 -16.57 9.88
N PRO A 105 5.65 -17.59 10.28
CA PRO A 105 6.21 -18.74 10.97
C PRO A 105 7.12 -19.47 9.98
N VAL A 106 8.40 -19.13 9.97
CA VAL A 106 9.42 -19.97 9.35
C VAL A 106 9.24 -21.38 9.93
N GLY A 107 9.09 -22.35 9.03
CA GLY A 107 8.44 -23.63 9.23
C GLY A 107 8.88 -24.44 10.47
N GLY A 108 7.94 -25.25 10.93
CA GLY A 108 8.16 -26.51 11.63
C GLY A 108 7.54 -27.64 10.80
#